data_AF-A0AAJ2NSH8-F1
#
_entry.id   AF-A0AAJ2NSH8-F1
#
_cell.length_a   1.000
_cell.length_b   1.000
_cell.length_c   1.000
_cell.angle_alpha   90.00
_cell.angle_beta   90.00
_cell.angle_gamma   90.00
#
_symmetry.space_group_name_H-M   'P 1'
#
loop_
_entity.id
_entity.type
_entity.pdbx_description
1 polymer ?
#
loop_
_entity_poly.entity_id
_entity_poly.type
_entity_poly.pdbx_seq_one_letter_code
_entity_poly.pdbx_strand_id
1 'polypeptide(L)'
;QEKKQIEELLKENGIALPPAPPEPPVACLEEIPAGARFQDPAIAAVLSADIAAGLIMCSQIIGKSIREDVAMMYGQFHNQKMALGAKVLRLN
;
A
#
# COMPACT_ATOMS: atom_id res chain seq x y z
N GLN A 1 7.86 -4.08 -2.39
CA GLN A 1 8.47 -3.79 -3.71
C GLN A 1 8.27 -2.34 -4.12
N GLU A 2 7.02 -1.83 -4.10
CA GLU A 2 6.68 -0.43 -4.44
C GLU A 2 7.55 0.61 -3.71
N LYS A 3 7.64 0.50 -2.37
CA LYS A 3 8.43 1.42 -1.51
C LYS A 3 9.88 1.59 -1.98
N LYS A 4 10.58 0.50 -2.27
CA LYS A 4 12.00 0.54 -2.67
C LYS A 4 12.20 1.32 -3.97
N GLN A 5 11.35 1.09 -4.97
CA GLN A 5 11.42 1.79 -6.26
C GLN A 5 11.13 3.29 -6.11
N ILE A 6 10.16 3.65 -5.25
CA ILE A 6 9.85 5.06 -4.96
C ILE A 6 11.02 5.71 -4.21
N GLU A 7 11.62 5.03 -3.24
CA GLU A 7 12.78 5.56 -2.50
C GLU A 7 13.99 5.79 -3.41
N GLU A 8 14.26 4.87 -4.35
CA GLU A 8 15.30 5.02 -5.36
C GLU A 8 15.01 6.24 -6.26
N LEU A 9 13.80 6.33 -6.81
CA LEU A 9 13.35 7.47 -7.62
C LEU A 9 13.51 8.81 -6.88
N LEU A 10 13.08 8.89 -5.63
CA LEU A 10 13.17 10.13 -4.84
C LEU A 10 14.64 10.51 -4.57
N LYS A 11 15.48 9.56 -4.17
CA LYS A 11 16.92 9.80 -3.92
C LYS A 11 17.65 10.28 -5.17
N GLU A 12 17.41 9.65 -6.31
CA GLU A 12 18.02 10.03 -7.60
C GLU A 12 17.64 11.46 -8.02
N ASN A 13 16.46 11.94 -7.59
CA ASN A 13 15.98 13.29 -7.86
C ASN A 13 16.27 14.27 -6.70
N GLY A 14 17.09 13.87 -5.71
CA GLY A 14 17.49 14.73 -4.59
C GLY A 14 16.36 15.05 -3.59
N ILE A 15 15.27 14.28 -3.60
CA ILE A 15 14.12 14.47 -2.71
C ILE A 15 14.34 13.67 -1.42
N ALA A 16 14.23 14.35 -0.28
CA ALA A 16 14.38 13.72 1.03
C ALA A 16 13.28 12.69 1.27
N LEU A 17 13.65 11.53 1.82
CA LEU A 17 12.68 10.50 2.19
C LEU A 17 11.96 10.84 3.49
N PRO A 18 10.65 10.52 3.60
CA PRO A 18 9.97 10.60 4.88
C PRO A 18 10.57 9.60 5.89
N PRO A 19 10.57 9.92 7.20
CA PRO A 19 11.03 8.99 8.22
C PRO A 19 10.11 7.75 8.24
N ALA A 20 10.72 6.56 8.22
CA ALA A 20 9.98 5.31 8.37
C ALA A 20 9.71 5.04 9.86
N PRO A 21 8.49 4.59 10.22
CA PRO A 21 8.24 4.11 11.57
C PRO A 21 9.12 2.88 11.87
N PRO A 22 9.48 2.64 13.15
CA PRO A 22 10.20 1.44 13.53
C PRO A 22 9.37 0.18 13.27
N GLU A 23 10.04 -0.96 13.13
CA GLU A 23 9.34 -2.25 13.01
C GLU A 23 8.54 -2.53 14.29
N PRO A 24 7.27 -2.95 14.16
CA PRO A 24 6.46 -3.30 15.33
C PRO A 24 7.04 -4.55 16.02
N PRO A 25 6.95 -4.63 17.36
CA PRO A 25 7.39 -5.82 18.09
C PRO A 25 6.50 -7.02 17.78
N VAL A 26 7.03 -8.22 18.00
CA VAL A 26 6.24 -9.46 17.93
C VAL A 26 5.22 -9.47 19.07
N ALA A 27 3.96 -9.78 18.77
CA ALA A 27 2.88 -9.87 19.74
C ALA A 27 2.18 -11.23 19.66
N CYS A 28 1.77 -11.76 20.82
CA CYS A 28 0.96 -12.96 20.92
C CYS A 28 -0.53 -12.59 20.77
N LEU A 29 -1.27 -13.32 19.92
CA LEU A 29 -2.66 -12.99 19.59
C LEU A 29 -3.59 -13.11 20.79
N GLU A 30 -3.30 -14.08 21.66
CA GLU A 30 -4.04 -14.39 22.89
C GLU A 30 -3.83 -13.36 24.00
N GLU A 31 -2.73 -12.59 23.93
CA GLU A 31 -2.41 -11.55 24.92
C GLU A 31 -3.08 -10.20 24.59
N ILE A 32 -3.68 -10.05 23.39
CA ILE A 32 -4.36 -8.82 22.98
C ILE A 32 -5.71 -8.73 23.70
N PRO A 33 -5.96 -7.70 24.53
CA PRO A 33 -7.24 -7.54 25.20
C PRO A 33 -8.41 -7.47 24.20
N ALA A 34 -9.54 -8.13 24.52
CA ALA A 34 -10.66 -8.28 23.59
C ALA A 34 -11.20 -6.93 23.04
N GLY A 35 -11.20 -5.87 23.86
CA GLY A 35 -11.63 -4.53 23.44
C GLY A 35 -10.62 -3.77 22.55
N ALA A 36 -9.38 -4.24 22.47
CA ALA A 36 -8.33 -3.68 21.62
C ALA A 36 -8.06 -4.54 20.36
N ARG A 37 -8.61 -5.76 20.30
CA ARG A 37 -8.39 -6.69 19.20
C ARG A 37 -9.31 -6.40 18.02
N PHE A 38 -8.71 -6.05 16.88
CA PHE A 38 -9.41 -6.04 15.60
C PHE A 38 -9.73 -7.47 15.16
N GLN A 39 -10.97 -7.68 14.73
CA GLN A 39 -11.44 -8.98 14.24
C GLN A 39 -11.10 -9.15 12.76
N ASP A 40 -10.86 -10.39 12.32
CA ASP A 40 -10.44 -10.69 10.95
C ASP A 40 -11.35 -10.08 9.87
N PRO A 41 -12.70 -10.09 9.99
CA PRO A 41 -13.57 -9.42 9.01
C PRO A 41 -13.37 -7.91 8.96
N ALA A 42 -13.10 -7.26 10.09
CA ALA A 42 -12.82 -5.82 10.13
C ALA A 42 -11.48 -5.50 9.48
N ILE A 43 -10.47 -6.36 9.69
CA ILE A 43 -9.17 -6.26 9.03
C ILE A 43 -9.31 -6.43 7.51
N ALA A 44 -10.08 -7.43 7.05
CA ALA A 44 -10.34 -7.66 5.63
C ALA A 44 -11.07 -6.48 4.97
N ALA A 45 -12.05 -5.88 5.66
CA ALA A 45 -12.76 -4.70 5.19
C ALA A 45 -11.84 -3.48 5.05
N VAL A 46 -11.00 -3.20 6.06
CA VAL A 46 -10.02 -2.10 6.01
C VAL A 46 -8.99 -2.33 4.90
N LEU A 47 -8.48 -3.56 4.79
CA LEU A 47 -7.55 -3.94 3.70
C LEU A 47 -8.19 -3.71 2.32
N SER A 48 -9.46 -4.08 2.15
CA SER A 48 -10.19 -3.85 0.90
C SER A 48 -10.33 -2.36 0.59
N ALA A 49 -10.63 -1.54 1.60
CA ALA A 49 -10.75 -0.09 1.46
C ALA A 49 -9.39 0.55 1.08
N ASP A 50 -8.30 0.14 1.72
CA ASP A 50 -6.94 0.64 1.44
C ASP A 50 -6.48 0.28 0.03
N ILE A 51 -6.78 -0.93 -0.44
CA ILE A 51 -6.51 -1.35 -1.82
C ILE A 51 -7.27 -0.47 -2.82
N ALA A 52 -8.56 -0.21 -2.58
CA ALA A 52 -9.37 0.64 -3.43
C ALA A 52 -8.84 2.08 -3.47
N ALA A 53 -8.52 2.66 -2.30
CA ALA A 53 -7.89 3.98 -2.22
C ALA A 53 -6.55 4.03 -2.97
N GLY A 54 -5.72 2.99 -2.84
CA GLY A 54 -4.46 2.88 -3.55
C GLY A 54 -4.62 2.78 -5.06
N LEU A 55 -5.65 2.09 -5.57
CA LEU A 55 -5.94 2.01 -7.01
C LEU A 55 -6.31 3.38 -7.59
N ILE A 56 -7.18 4.11 -6.88
CA ILE A 56 -7.55 5.49 -7.24
C ILE A 56 -6.31 6.37 -7.25
N MET A 57 -5.45 6.28 -6.22
CA MET A 57 -4.24 7.08 -6.13
C MET A 57 -3.27 6.80 -7.28
N CYS A 58 -3.03 5.52 -7.61
CA CYS A 58 -2.17 5.16 -8.74
C CYS A 58 -2.72 5.74 -10.05
N SER A 59 -4.04 5.65 -10.27
CA SER A 59 -4.71 6.22 -11.45
C SER A 59 -4.54 7.74 -11.53
N GLN A 60 -4.70 8.44 -10.42
CA GLN A 60 -4.49 9.89 -10.36
C GLN A 60 -3.04 10.28 -10.67
N ILE A 61 -2.06 9.53 -10.16
CA ILE A 61 -0.65 9.79 -10.42
C ILE A 61 -0.31 9.56 -11.89
N ILE A 62 -0.81 8.48 -12.50
CA ILE A 62 -0.64 8.21 -13.94
C ILE A 62 -1.19 9.38 -14.75
N GLY A 63 -2.44 9.81 -14.48
CA GLY A 63 -3.09 10.90 -15.22
C GLY A 63 -2.45 12.27 -15.05
N LYS A 64 -1.73 12.50 -13.94
CA LYS A 64 -1.00 13.76 -13.68
C LYS A 64 0.48 13.70 -14.09
N SER A 65 0.99 12.52 -14.46
CA SER A 65 2.40 12.34 -14.78
C SER A 65 2.73 12.92 -16.14
N ILE A 66 3.74 13.79 -16.17
CA ILE A 66 4.36 14.30 -17.41
C ILE A 66 5.55 13.42 -17.80
N ARG A 67 6.21 12.82 -16.80
CA ARG A 67 7.31 11.88 -16.95
C ARG A 67 6.79 10.47 -17.23
N GLU A 68 7.18 9.91 -18.38
CA GLU A 68 6.74 8.60 -18.84
C GLU A 68 7.20 7.47 -17.90
N ASP A 69 8.41 7.55 -17.36
CA ASP A 69 8.96 6.55 -16.43
C ASP A 69 8.13 6.44 -15.13
N VAL A 70 7.67 7.58 -14.60
CA VAL A 70 6.80 7.64 -13.42
C VAL A 70 5.41 7.08 -13.76
N ALA A 71 4.83 7.46 -14.90
CA ALA A 71 3.54 6.94 -15.33
C ALA A 71 3.57 5.41 -15.47
N MET A 72 4.62 4.88 -16.10
CA MET A 72 4.79 3.43 -16.27
C MET A 72 5.01 2.70 -14.96
N MET A 73 5.80 3.27 -14.04
CA MET A 73 6.01 2.72 -12.69
C MET A 73 4.69 2.59 -11.93
N TYR A 74 3.88 3.65 -11.89
CA TYR A 74 2.57 3.60 -11.22
C TYR A 74 1.55 2.73 -11.97
N GLY A 75 1.68 2.56 -13.29
CA GLY A 75 0.91 1.57 -14.06
C GLY A 75 1.20 0.13 -13.61
N GLN A 76 2.47 -0.20 -13.35
CA GLN A 76 2.83 -1.49 -12.78
C GLN A 76 2.27 -1.69 -11.37
N PHE A 77 2.37 -0.68 -10.50
CA PHE A 77 1.79 -0.72 -9.15
C PHE A 77 0.28 -0.89 -9.18
N HIS A 78 -0.41 -0.17 -10.08
CA HIS A 78 -1.84 -0.31 -10.28
C HIS A 78 -2.23 -1.75 -10.63
N ASN A 79 -1.55 -2.38 -11.58
CA ASN A 79 -1.81 -3.77 -11.97
C ASN A 79 -1.56 -4.77 -10.84
N GLN A 80 -0.47 -4.58 -10.08
CA GLN A 80 -0.18 -5.40 -8.90
C GLN A 80 -1.26 -5.27 -7.83
N LYS A 81 -1.71 -4.03 -7.57
CA LYS A 81 -2.75 -3.73 -6.58
C LYS A 81 -4.13 -4.25 -7.01
N MET A 82 -4.44 -4.21 -8.31
CA MET A 82 -5.64 -4.83 -8.88
C MET A 82 -5.64 -6.35 -8.66
N ALA A 83 -4.52 -7.02 -8.97
CA ALA A 83 -4.38 -8.46 -8.75
C ALA A 83 -4.49 -8.82 -7.25
N LEU A 84 -3.97 -7.99 -6.36
CA LEU A 84 -4.16 -8.14 -4.92
C LEU A 84 -5.63 -7.97 -4.51
N GLY A 85 -6.31 -6.93 -5.01
CA GLY A 85 -7.73 -6.71 -4.75
C GLY A 85 -8.60 -7.89 -5.16
N ALA A 86 -8.32 -8.51 -6.30
CA ALA A 86 -9.02 -9.71 -6.75
C ALA A 86 -8.87 -10.90 -5.77
N LYS A 87 -7.72 -11.02 -5.08
CA LYS A 87 -7.50 -12.03 -4.04
C LYS A 87 -8.25 -11.68 -2.76
N VAL A 88 -8.20 -10.41 -2.34
CA VAL A 88 -8.85 -9.92 -1.12
C VAL A 88 -10.36 -10.01 -1.20
N LEU A 89 -10.97 -9.92 -2.39
CA LEU A 89 -12.39 -10.18 -2.59
C LEU A 89 -12.85 -11.55 -2.09
N ARG A 90 -11.95 -12.55 -2.01
CA ARG A 90 -12.26 -13.89 -1.48
C ARG A 90 -12.17 -13.98 0.04
N LEU A 91 -11.69 -12.92 0.70
CA LEU A 91 -11.55 -12.82 2.16
C LEU A 91 -12.74 -12.10 2.81
N ASN A 92 -13.58 -11.45 2.00
CA ASN A 92 -14.85 -10.84 2.41
C ASN A 92 -15.98 -11.86 2.29
#